data_AF-G5BQ63-F1
#
_entry.id   AF-G5BQ63-F1
#
_cell.length_a   1.000
_cell.length_b   1.000
_cell.length_c   1.000
_cell.angle_alpha   90.00
_cell.angle_beta   90.00
_cell.angle_gamma   90.00
#
_symmetry.space_group_name_H-M   'P 1'
#
loop_
_entity.id
_entity.type
_entity.pdbx_description
1 polymer ?
#
loop_
_entity_poly.entity_id
_entity_poly.type
_entity_poly.pdbx_seq_one_letter_code
_entity_poly.pdbx_strand_id
1 'polypeptide(L)'
;MLDKLTGVFAPRPSTSSHKLRECLPLIIFLRNRLNYALTSEVKKICMQHFIKVDDKVQTDITGHFAIHHITPEEAKYKLCKVRKICVGTKGIPHLVTHDARTIRYPDPLIKVNDTIQIDLDTGKITDFIKFDTGNLCMVTGGANLGKIGVITNRKRHPGSFDVAHVKDANDNRFATQLSHILLLAKAINHGFLFPEERESISPLPKRETRGWKPNRTVGEMVSR
;
A
#
# COMPACT_ATOMS: atom_id res chain seq x y z
N MET A 1 6.90 -1.37 -16.38
CA MET A 1 6.10 -0.59 -17.34
C MET A 1 6.09 -1.36 -18.65
N LEU A 2 4.98 -1.33 -19.39
CA LEU A 2 4.88 -1.97 -20.71
C LEU A 2 5.30 -0.97 -21.78
N ASP A 3 6.09 -1.44 -22.75
CA ASP A 3 6.46 -0.64 -23.91
C ASP A 3 5.36 -0.70 -24.98
N LYS A 4 5.17 0.40 -25.69
CA LYS A 4 4.17 0.54 -26.76
C LYS A 4 4.51 -0.28 -28.00
N LEU A 5 5.78 -0.62 -28.23
CA LEU A 5 6.24 -1.29 -29.45
C LEU A 5 6.20 -2.82 -29.34
N THR A 6 6.34 -3.36 -28.15
CA THR A 6 6.58 -4.81 -27.94
C THR A 6 5.36 -5.72 -28.11
N GLY A 7 4.15 -5.17 -28.28
CA GLY A 7 2.95 -5.97 -28.54
C GLY A 7 1.64 -5.19 -28.47
N VAL A 8 0.58 -5.77 -29.05
CA VAL A 8 -0.77 -5.17 -29.11
C VAL A 8 -1.55 -5.36 -27.79
N PHE A 9 -1.25 -6.42 -27.04
CA PHE A 9 -2.00 -6.80 -25.84
C PHE A 9 -1.22 -6.54 -24.54
N ALA A 10 -1.94 -6.11 -23.51
CA ALA A 10 -1.46 -6.07 -22.14
C ALA A 10 -2.04 -7.25 -21.35
N PRO A 11 -1.28 -7.85 -20.42
CA PRO A 11 -1.81 -8.90 -19.55
C PRO A 11 -2.92 -8.31 -18.68
N ARG A 12 -4.15 -8.82 -18.87
CA ARG A 12 -5.30 -8.44 -18.05
C ARG A 12 -5.21 -9.16 -16.70
N PRO A 13 -5.18 -8.42 -15.58
CA PRO A 13 -5.15 -9.04 -14.27
C PRO A 13 -6.45 -9.80 -13.95
N SER A 14 -6.39 -10.86 -13.14
CA SER A 14 -7.56 -11.65 -12.73
C SER A 14 -8.50 -10.88 -11.79
N THR A 15 -9.71 -11.36 -11.51
CA THR A 15 -10.56 -10.74 -10.47
C THR A 15 -9.99 -11.08 -9.08
N SER A 16 -9.67 -10.07 -8.28
CA SER A 16 -9.07 -10.23 -6.96
C SER A 16 -9.47 -9.07 -6.03
N SER A 17 -8.87 -9.01 -4.84
CA SER A 17 -9.06 -8.02 -3.79
C SER A 17 -8.87 -6.57 -4.24
N HIS A 18 -8.00 -6.34 -5.24
CA HIS A 18 -7.68 -5.02 -5.75
C HIS A 18 -8.39 -4.70 -7.07
N LYS A 19 -8.65 -3.41 -7.32
CA LYS A 19 -9.23 -2.95 -8.58
C LYS A 19 -8.21 -3.05 -9.70
N LEU A 20 -8.69 -3.35 -10.92
CA LEU A 20 -7.87 -3.48 -12.13
C LEU A 20 -6.98 -2.26 -12.46
N ARG A 21 -7.34 -1.06 -12.01
CA ARG A 21 -6.57 0.17 -12.25
C ARG A 21 -5.52 0.45 -11.17
N GLU A 22 -5.59 -0.23 -10.04
CA GLU A 22 -4.79 0.02 -8.84
C GLU A 22 -3.85 -1.17 -8.55
N CYS A 23 -3.48 -1.94 -9.58
CA CYS A 23 -2.77 -3.21 -9.45
C CYS A 23 -1.70 -3.42 -10.52
N LEU A 24 -0.73 -4.30 -10.22
CA LEU A 24 0.24 -4.80 -11.22
C LEU A 24 0.19 -6.33 -11.31
N PRO A 25 -0.01 -6.92 -12.50
CA PRO A 25 -0.07 -8.36 -12.64
C PRO A 25 1.30 -9.04 -12.40
N LEU A 26 1.31 -10.27 -11.86
CA LEU A 26 2.49 -11.00 -11.42
C LEU A 26 3.47 -11.27 -12.59
N ILE A 27 2.95 -11.43 -13.80
CA ILE A 27 3.74 -11.49 -15.03
C ILE A 27 4.57 -10.23 -15.27
N ILE A 28 4.01 -9.04 -15.07
CA ILE A 28 4.75 -7.78 -15.23
C ILE A 28 5.75 -7.62 -14.08
N PHE A 29 5.41 -8.11 -12.90
CA PHE A 29 6.30 -8.10 -11.73
C PHE A 29 7.55 -8.95 -11.97
N LEU A 30 7.40 -10.24 -12.30
CA LEU A 30 8.53 -11.15 -12.50
C LEU A 30 9.35 -10.79 -13.74
N ARG A 31 8.71 -10.32 -14.82
CA ARG A 31 9.36 -10.03 -16.09
C ARG A 31 10.04 -8.66 -16.14
N ASN A 32 9.30 -7.59 -15.83
CA ASN A 32 9.75 -6.22 -16.12
C ASN A 32 10.32 -5.49 -14.90
N ARG A 33 10.10 -6.01 -13.69
CA ARG A 33 10.56 -5.36 -12.45
C ARG A 33 11.71 -6.12 -11.82
N LEU A 34 11.53 -7.42 -11.60
CA LEU A 34 12.57 -8.26 -11.02
C LEU A 34 13.53 -8.87 -12.04
N ASN A 35 13.15 -8.89 -13.32
CA ASN A 35 13.92 -9.48 -14.41
C ASN A 35 14.30 -10.95 -14.17
N TYR A 36 13.49 -11.70 -13.43
CA TYR A 36 13.71 -13.14 -13.16
C TYR A 36 13.25 -14.04 -14.31
N ALA A 37 12.46 -13.52 -15.24
CA ALA A 37 11.91 -14.28 -16.36
C ALA A 37 11.80 -13.39 -17.59
N LEU A 38 11.98 -13.97 -18.78
CA LEU A 38 11.87 -13.23 -20.03
C LEU A 38 10.47 -13.35 -20.67
N THR A 39 9.89 -14.56 -20.69
CA THR A 39 8.60 -14.83 -21.36
C THR A 39 7.78 -15.95 -20.67
N SER A 40 7.96 -17.21 -21.08
CA SER A 40 7.17 -18.37 -20.62
C SER A 40 7.62 -18.92 -19.26
N GLU A 41 8.82 -18.55 -18.82
CA GLU A 41 9.42 -18.96 -17.54
C GLU A 41 8.60 -18.49 -16.34
N VAL A 42 7.89 -17.36 -16.47
CA VAL A 42 6.97 -16.85 -15.43
C VAL A 42 6.00 -17.93 -14.98
N LYS A 43 5.45 -18.72 -15.93
CA LYS A 43 4.52 -19.82 -15.62
C LYS A 43 5.21 -20.94 -14.84
N LYS A 44 6.46 -21.26 -15.19
CA LYS A 44 7.25 -22.30 -14.49
C LYS A 44 7.50 -21.91 -13.04
N ILE A 45 7.90 -20.66 -12.80
CA ILE A 45 8.16 -20.12 -11.45
C ILE A 45 6.88 -20.16 -10.60
N CYS A 46 5.74 -19.75 -11.15
CA CYS A 46 4.47 -19.77 -10.43
C CYS A 46 4.02 -21.20 -10.09
N MET A 47 4.23 -22.17 -11.00
CA MET A 47 3.86 -23.58 -10.79
C MET A 47 4.78 -24.31 -9.81
N GLN A 48 5.96 -23.76 -9.51
CA GLN A 48 6.87 -24.29 -8.49
C GLN A 48 6.47 -23.90 -7.06
N HIS A 49 5.39 -23.13 -6.87
CA HIS A 49 4.86 -22.76 -5.55
C HIS A 49 5.84 -21.96 -4.67
N PHE A 50 6.85 -21.30 -5.28
CA PHE A 50 7.83 -20.48 -4.56
C PHE A 50 7.30 -19.11 -4.15
N ILE A 51 6.26 -18.61 -4.83
CA ILE A 51 5.74 -17.26 -4.62
C ILE A 51 4.58 -17.33 -3.63
N LYS A 52 4.75 -16.67 -2.49
CA LYS A 52 3.69 -16.44 -1.50
C LYS A 52 3.29 -14.97 -1.48
N VAL A 53 2.00 -14.75 -1.33
CA VAL A 53 1.36 -13.43 -1.21
C VAL A 53 0.42 -13.50 -0.03
N ASP A 54 0.59 -12.61 0.95
CA ASP A 54 -0.19 -12.64 2.20
C ASP A 54 -0.24 -14.07 2.80
N ASP A 55 0.93 -14.73 2.85
CA ASP A 55 1.16 -16.13 3.26
C ASP A 55 0.44 -17.23 2.47
N LYS A 56 -0.23 -16.89 1.38
CA LYS A 56 -0.86 -17.84 0.47
C LYS A 56 -0.03 -18.03 -0.79
N VAL A 57 0.16 -19.29 -1.18
CA VAL A 57 0.86 -19.59 -2.42
C VAL A 57 0.04 -19.10 -3.61
N GLN A 58 0.67 -18.29 -4.47
CA GLN A 58 0.02 -17.73 -5.65
C GLN A 58 0.54 -18.43 -6.91
N THR A 59 -0.34 -19.21 -7.54
CA THR A 59 -0.05 -19.89 -8.82
C THR A 59 -0.50 -19.08 -10.02
N ASP A 60 -1.38 -18.10 -9.84
CA ASP A 60 -1.89 -17.29 -10.96
C ASP A 60 -0.87 -16.23 -11.41
N ILE A 61 -0.53 -16.33 -12.69
CA ILE A 61 0.39 -15.45 -13.41
C ILE A 61 -0.16 -14.01 -13.54
N THR A 62 -1.47 -13.83 -13.38
CA THR A 62 -2.17 -12.55 -13.51
C THR A 62 -2.55 -11.91 -12.17
N GLY A 63 -2.06 -12.45 -11.05
CA GLY A 63 -2.27 -11.90 -9.69
C GLY A 63 -1.64 -10.52 -9.47
N HIS A 64 -2.01 -9.76 -8.43
CA HIS A 64 -1.86 -8.29 -8.39
C HIS A 64 -0.99 -7.74 -7.26
N PHE A 65 0.17 -7.12 -7.51
CA PHE A 65 1.13 -6.80 -6.44
C PHE A 65 1.87 -5.46 -6.57
N ALA A 66 2.24 -4.86 -5.43
CA ALA A 66 3.21 -3.77 -5.35
C ALA A 66 4.52 -4.29 -4.77
N ILE A 67 5.65 -3.69 -5.17
CA ILE A 67 6.99 -4.15 -4.78
C ILE A 67 7.46 -3.33 -3.59
N HIS A 68 7.76 -4.02 -2.50
CA HIS A 68 8.51 -3.46 -1.41
C HIS A 68 9.35 -4.56 -0.76
N HIS A 69 10.64 -4.32 -0.59
CA HIS A 69 11.46 -5.19 0.24
C HIS A 69 11.07 -4.93 1.70
N ILE A 70 10.76 -5.98 2.43
CA ILE A 70 10.31 -5.93 3.83
C ILE A 70 11.15 -6.88 4.67
N THR A 71 11.26 -6.58 5.96
CA THR A 71 11.86 -7.49 6.93
C THR A 71 10.90 -8.68 7.20
N PRO A 72 11.42 -9.84 7.63
CA PRO A 72 10.57 -10.99 7.94
C PRO A 72 9.61 -10.74 9.13
N GLU A 73 9.88 -9.73 9.95
CA GLU A 73 9.01 -9.32 11.06
C GLU A 73 7.81 -8.53 10.55
N GLU A 74 8.04 -7.59 9.64
CA GLU A 74 6.98 -6.81 8.97
C GLU A 74 6.09 -7.67 8.08
N ALA A 75 6.63 -8.77 7.53
CA ALA A 75 5.89 -9.69 6.69
C ALA A 75 4.74 -10.42 7.40
N LYS A 76 4.74 -10.45 8.74
CA LYS A 76 3.71 -11.17 9.53
C LYS A 76 2.39 -10.44 9.60
N TYR A 77 2.40 -9.12 9.43
CA TYR A 77 1.21 -8.29 9.58
C TYR A 77 0.94 -7.42 8.36
N LYS A 78 -0.32 -7.00 8.22
CA LYS A 78 -0.75 -6.13 7.14
C LYS A 78 -1.67 -5.04 7.64
N LEU A 79 -1.43 -3.81 7.19
CA LEU A 79 -2.31 -2.68 7.43
C LEU A 79 -3.44 -2.66 6.40
N CYS A 80 -4.67 -2.70 6.88
CA CYS A 80 -5.87 -2.71 6.06
C CYS A 80 -6.82 -1.57 6.42
N LYS A 81 -7.15 -0.70 5.44
CA LYS A 81 -8.23 0.27 5.61
C LYS A 81 -9.60 -0.39 5.69
N VAL A 82 -10.42 0.09 6.62
CA VAL A 82 -11.83 -0.26 6.79
C VAL A 82 -12.69 0.47 5.77
N ARG A 83 -13.37 -0.28 4.89
CA ARG A 83 -14.28 0.30 3.87
C ARG A 83 -15.72 0.39 4.35
N LYS A 84 -16.22 -0.65 5.01
CA LYS A 84 -17.61 -0.73 5.44
C LYS A 84 -17.71 -1.60 6.68
N ILE A 85 -18.60 -1.22 7.57
CA ILE A 85 -19.07 -2.07 8.66
C ILE A 85 -20.53 -2.37 8.36
N CYS A 86 -20.89 -3.64 8.34
CA CYS A 86 -22.26 -4.09 8.15
C CYS A 86 -22.65 -5.09 9.24
N VAL A 87 -23.93 -5.14 9.55
CA VAL A 87 -24.49 -6.17 10.42
C VAL A 87 -25.08 -7.24 9.51
N GLY A 88 -24.57 -8.46 9.64
CA GLY A 88 -25.02 -9.63 8.91
C GLY A 88 -26.28 -10.25 9.51
N THR A 89 -26.57 -11.47 9.06
CA THR A 89 -27.66 -12.28 9.63
C THR A 89 -27.40 -12.56 11.11
N LYS A 90 -28.48 -12.66 11.90
CA LYS A 90 -28.42 -12.86 13.36
C LYS A 90 -27.72 -11.73 14.13
N GLY A 91 -27.66 -10.51 13.57
CA GLY A 91 -27.09 -9.36 14.27
C GLY A 91 -25.56 -9.39 14.38
N ILE A 92 -24.87 -10.23 13.59
CA ILE A 92 -23.42 -10.40 13.71
C ILE A 92 -22.71 -9.25 12.96
N PRO A 93 -21.89 -8.42 13.62
CA PRO A 93 -21.14 -7.37 12.94
C PRO A 93 -19.98 -7.95 12.11
N HIS A 94 -19.84 -7.43 10.90
CA HIS A 94 -18.79 -7.76 9.95
C HIS A 94 -18.13 -6.50 9.41
N LEU A 95 -16.80 -6.52 9.35
CA LEU A 95 -15.97 -5.46 8.79
C LEU A 95 -15.45 -5.90 7.43
N VAL A 96 -15.57 -5.03 6.43
CA VAL A 96 -15.00 -5.22 5.09
C VAL A 96 -13.80 -4.31 4.91
N THR A 97 -12.65 -4.88 4.60
CA THR A 97 -11.43 -4.12 4.30
C THR A 97 -11.33 -3.74 2.84
N HIS A 98 -10.38 -2.85 2.53
CA HIS A 98 -10.05 -2.50 1.14
C HIS A 98 -9.51 -3.69 0.31
N ASP A 99 -8.94 -4.69 0.98
CA ASP A 99 -8.44 -5.93 0.40
C ASP A 99 -9.52 -7.03 0.31
N ALA A 100 -10.79 -6.64 0.41
CA ALA A 100 -11.94 -7.53 0.37
C ALA A 100 -11.96 -8.63 1.46
N ARG A 101 -11.17 -8.48 2.53
CA ARG A 101 -11.26 -9.38 3.69
C ARG A 101 -12.48 -9.02 4.52
N THR A 102 -13.19 -10.03 5.00
CA THR A 102 -14.33 -9.89 5.91
C THR A 102 -13.98 -10.43 7.28
N ILE A 103 -13.95 -9.57 8.29
CA ILE A 103 -13.63 -9.95 9.67
C ILE A 103 -14.92 -9.91 10.49
N ARG A 104 -15.21 -11.01 11.19
CA ARG A 104 -16.38 -11.10 12.08
C ARG A 104 -16.02 -10.60 13.47
N TYR A 105 -16.98 -10.00 14.16
CA TYR A 105 -16.81 -9.47 15.52
C TYR A 105 -15.65 -8.48 15.65
N PRO A 106 -15.61 -7.40 14.84
CA PRO A 106 -14.66 -6.32 15.05
C PRO A 106 -14.95 -5.60 16.38
N ASP A 107 -13.93 -4.96 16.94
CA ASP A 107 -14.09 -4.07 18.09
C ASP A 107 -15.10 -2.94 17.76
N PRO A 108 -16.13 -2.69 18.61
CA PRO A 108 -17.11 -1.61 18.42
C PRO A 108 -16.52 -0.20 18.24
N LEU A 109 -15.29 0.02 18.72
CA LEU A 109 -14.56 1.28 18.60
C LEU A 109 -14.10 1.57 17.17
N ILE A 110 -14.00 0.56 16.31
CA ILE A 110 -13.55 0.69 14.93
C ILE A 110 -14.66 1.32 14.07
N LYS A 111 -14.31 2.35 13.30
CA LYS A 111 -15.21 3.05 12.38
C LYS A 111 -14.72 2.96 10.93
N VAL A 112 -15.57 3.43 10.02
CA VAL A 112 -15.25 3.48 8.60
C VAL A 112 -14.14 4.51 8.35
N ASN A 113 -13.18 4.17 7.50
CA ASN A 113 -11.94 4.90 7.19
C ASN A 113 -10.78 4.76 8.20
N ASP A 114 -10.98 4.01 9.28
CA ASP A 114 -9.88 3.60 10.14
C ASP A 114 -8.97 2.58 9.43
N THR A 115 -7.77 2.38 9.95
CA THR A 115 -6.87 1.31 9.52
C THR A 115 -6.77 0.27 10.63
N ILE A 116 -6.85 -1.01 10.25
CA ILE A 116 -6.64 -2.15 11.15
C ILE A 116 -5.33 -2.85 10.80
N GLN A 117 -4.62 -3.35 11.80
CA GLN A 117 -3.48 -4.24 11.66
C GLN A 117 -3.99 -5.68 11.77
N ILE A 118 -3.69 -6.48 10.76
CA ILE A 118 -4.12 -7.87 10.65
C ILE A 118 -2.89 -8.76 10.68
N ASP A 119 -2.92 -9.80 11.51
CA ASP A 119 -1.95 -10.89 11.43
C ASP A 119 -2.30 -11.81 10.25
N LEU A 120 -1.34 -12.06 9.37
CA LEU A 120 -1.57 -12.83 8.16
C LEU A 120 -1.84 -14.32 8.44
N ASP A 121 -1.22 -14.88 9.48
CA ASP A 121 -1.41 -16.26 9.91
C ASP A 121 -2.83 -16.53 10.43
N THR A 122 -3.31 -15.66 11.32
CA THR A 122 -4.59 -15.89 12.04
C THR A 122 -5.77 -15.18 11.39
N GLY A 123 -5.51 -14.14 10.58
CA GLY A 123 -6.53 -13.27 10.02
C GLY A 123 -7.29 -12.44 11.06
N LYS A 124 -6.78 -12.35 12.30
CA LYS A 124 -7.37 -11.56 13.38
C LYS A 124 -6.78 -10.15 13.42
N ILE A 125 -7.53 -9.23 14.04
CA ILE A 125 -7.09 -7.86 14.26
C ILE A 125 -6.23 -7.83 15.51
N THR A 126 -5.02 -7.31 15.41
CA THR A 126 -4.15 -7.03 16.57
C THR A 126 -4.42 -5.64 17.11
N ASP A 127 -4.25 -4.65 16.25
CA ASP A 127 -4.38 -3.25 16.59
C ASP A 127 -5.18 -2.47 15.54
N PHE A 128 -5.64 -1.29 15.92
CA PHE A 128 -6.28 -0.36 15.00
C PHE A 128 -5.89 1.09 15.26
N ILE A 129 -5.93 1.86 14.17
CA ILE A 129 -5.59 3.27 14.08
C ILE A 129 -6.85 4.02 13.66
N LYS A 130 -7.35 4.88 14.56
CA LYS A 130 -8.51 5.73 14.29
C LYS A 130 -8.18 6.83 13.30
N PHE A 131 -9.14 7.20 12.46
CA PHE A 131 -9.03 8.35 11.58
C PHE A 131 -9.24 9.65 12.36
N ASP A 132 -8.15 10.19 12.88
CA ASP A 132 -8.10 11.46 13.60
C ASP A 132 -7.02 12.39 13.03
N THR A 133 -7.15 13.69 13.31
CA THR A 133 -6.12 14.69 12.97
C THR A 133 -4.84 14.41 13.76
N GLY A 134 -3.69 14.58 13.12
CA GLY A 134 -2.37 14.31 13.69
C GLY A 134 -1.79 12.95 13.32
N ASN A 135 -2.59 12.03 12.78
CA ASN A 135 -2.08 10.71 12.37
C ASN A 135 -1.36 10.76 11.02
N LEU A 136 -0.37 9.87 10.86
CA LEU A 136 0.41 9.73 9.63
C LEU A 136 -0.41 8.96 8.60
N CYS A 137 -0.43 9.45 7.36
CA CYS A 137 -1.19 8.86 6.29
C CYS A 137 -0.43 8.84 4.96
N MET A 138 -0.78 7.89 4.12
CA MET A 138 -0.34 7.79 2.73
C MET A 138 -1.54 7.94 1.80
N VAL A 139 -1.33 8.65 0.70
CA VAL A 139 -2.33 8.81 -0.36
C VAL A 139 -2.29 7.63 -1.32
N THR A 140 -3.40 6.93 -1.49
CA THR A 140 -3.56 5.75 -2.34
C THR A 140 -4.20 6.04 -3.69
N GLY A 141 -4.63 7.29 -3.97
CA GLY A 141 -5.29 7.64 -5.22
C GLY A 141 -5.35 9.14 -5.53
N GLY A 142 -5.64 9.48 -6.78
CA GLY A 142 -5.68 10.85 -7.29
C GLY A 142 -4.30 11.40 -7.67
N ALA A 143 -4.23 12.72 -7.88
CA ALA A 143 -3.00 13.38 -8.35
C ALA A 143 -1.84 13.33 -7.34
N ASN A 144 -2.16 13.17 -6.04
CA ASN A 144 -1.19 13.12 -4.95
C ASN A 144 -0.83 11.67 -4.56
N LEU A 145 -1.10 10.68 -5.41
CA LEU A 145 -0.78 9.26 -5.18
C LEU A 145 0.68 9.07 -4.71
N GLY A 146 0.86 8.33 -3.62
CA GLY A 146 2.16 7.98 -3.06
C GLY A 146 2.79 9.01 -2.14
N LYS A 147 2.18 10.19 -1.96
CA LYS A 147 2.63 11.16 -0.96
C LYS A 147 2.26 10.70 0.45
N ILE A 148 3.10 11.05 1.41
CA ILE A 148 2.98 10.64 2.81
C ILE A 148 3.08 11.89 3.67
N GLY A 149 2.12 12.06 4.57
CA GLY A 149 2.09 13.21 5.45
C GLY A 149 1.09 13.07 6.59
N VAL A 150 1.03 14.10 7.42
CA VAL A 150 0.16 14.15 8.60
C VAL A 150 -1.17 14.80 8.27
N ILE A 151 -2.26 14.22 8.75
CA ILE A 151 -3.61 14.79 8.57
C ILE A 151 -3.74 16.03 9.46
N THR A 152 -3.96 17.19 8.86
CA THR A 152 -4.14 18.46 9.59
C THR A 152 -5.60 18.75 9.88
N ASN A 153 -6.47 18.60 8.87
CA ASN A 153 -7.87 18.98 8.98
C ASN A 153 -8.75 18.10 8.08
N ARG A 154 -9.95 17.79 8.55
CA ARG A 154 -11.01 17.12 7.79
C ARG A 154 -12.15 18.10 7.53
N LYS A 155 -12.38 18.44 6.27
CA LYS A 155 -13.56 19.18 5.82
C LYS A 155 -14.67 18.20 5.43
N ARG A 156 -15.77 18.26 6.18
CA ARG A 156 -16.96 17.45 5.91
C ARG A 156 -17.90 18.21 5.00
N HIS A 157 -18.35 17.57 3.93
CA HIS A 157 -19.31 18.16 2.99
C HIS A 157 -20.52 17.23 2.85
N PRO A 158 -21.68 17.55 3.47
CA PRO A 158 -22.85 16.68 3.43
C PRO A 158 -23.34 16.53 1.99
N GLY A 159 -23.55 15.29 1.55
CA GLY A 159 -23.98 14.97 0.19
C GLY A 159 -22.86 14.91 -0.87
N SER A 160 -21.62 15.25 -0.51
CA SER A 160 -20.47 15.11 -1.40
C SER A 160 -19.29 14.41 -0.71
N PHE A 161 -18.13 14.38 -1.38
CA PHE A 161 -16.94 13.75 -0.82
C PHE A 161 -16.33 14.61 0.30
N ASP A 162 -16.01 13.98 1.41
CA ASP A 162 -15.21 14.59 2.47
C ASP A 162 -13.76 14.79 1.96
N VAL A 163 -13.17 15.93 2.31
CA VAL A 163 -11.82 16.32 1.90
C VAL A 163 -10.94 16.38 3.14
N ALA A 164 -9.78 15.75 3.10
CA ALA A 164 -8.77 15.92 4.14
C ALA A 164 -7.57 16.72 3.60
N HIS A 165 -7.06 17.59 4.47
CA HIS A 165 -5.85 18.37 4.27
C HIS A 165 -4.69 17.66 4.92
N VAL A 166 -3.63 17.41 4.15
CA VAL A 166 -2.43 16.69 4.58
C VAL A 166 -1.23 17.62 4.45
N LYS A 167 -0.31 17.53 5.40
CA LYS A 167 0.97 18.24 5.42
C LYS A 167 2.10 17.21 5.31
N ASP A 168 2.95 17.32 4.29
CA ASP A 168 4.16 16.51 4.16
C ASP A 168 5.24 16.96 5.17
N ALA A 169 6.33 16.19 5.28
CA ALA A 169 7.51 16.57 6.07
C ALA A 169 8.16 17.89 5.58
N ASN A 170 8.13 18.14 4.26
CA ASN A 170 8.63 19.38 3.65
C ASN A 170 7.62 20.54 3.73
N ASP A 171 6.67 20.49 4.66
CA ASP A 171 5.66 21.50 4.91
C ASP A 171 4.71 21.85 3.74
N ASN A 172 4.78 21.09 2.65
CA ASN A 172 3.84 21.18 1.54
C ASN A 172 2.45 20.74 2.01
N ARG A 173 1.45 21.59 1.74
CA ARG A 173 0.05 21.30 2.05
C ARG A 173 -0.69 20.91 0.78
N PHE A 174 -1.41 19.80 0.83
CA PHE A 174 -2.30 19.40 -0.26
C PHE A 174 -3.59 18.79 0.29
N ALA A 175 -4.58 18.69 -0.58
CA ALA A 175 -5.88 18.14 -0.24
C ALA A 175 -6.14 16.86 -1.05
N THR A 176 -6.79 15.89 -0.42
CA THR A 176 -7.26 14.67 -1.06
C THR A 176 -8.64 14.28 -0.56
N GLN A 177 -9.38 13.51 -1.35
CA GLN A 177 -10.61 12.89 -0.89
C GLN A 177 -10.32 11.88 0.22
N LEU A 178 -11.21 11.79 1.21
CA LEU A 178 -11.11 10.86 2.34
C LEU A 178 -10.99 9.39 1.90
N SER A 179 -11.59 9.04 0.76
CA SER A 179 -11.52 7.71 0.14
C SER A 179 -10.08 7.28 -0.14
N HIS A 180 -9.21 8.20 -0.55
CA HIS A 180 -7.84 7.95 -0.98
C HIS A 180 -6.80 7.99 0.15
N ILE A 181 -7.21 8.14 1.40
CA ILE A 181 -6.28 8.23 2.54
C ILE A 181 -6.15 6.86 3.21
N LEU A 182 -4.93 6.39 3.43
CA LEU A 182 -4.62 5.21 4.23
C LEU A 182 -3.79 5.63 5.44
N LEU A 183 -4.23 5.33 6.66
CA LEU A 183 -3.46 5.65 7.86
C LEU A 183 -2.35 4.62 8.03
N LEU A 184 -1.15 5.09 8.39
CA LEU A 184 0.04 4.28 8.62
C LEU A 184 0.37 4.15 10.11
N ALA A 185 0.35 5.28 10.85
CA ALA A 185 0.78 5.32 12.24
C ALA A 185 -0.03 6.32 13.07
N LYS A 186 -0.10 6.07 14.39
CA LYS A 186 -0.66 7.00 15.38
C LYS A 186 0.33 8.13 15.66
N ALA A 187 -0.19 9.32 15.92
CA ALA A 187 0.61 10.51 16.21
C ALA A 187 1.56 10.38 17.43
N ILE A 188 1.26 9.48 18.37
CA ILE A 188 1.84 9.52 19.72
C ILE A 188 3.00 8.54 19.93
N ASN A 189 3.15 7.51 19.08
CA ASN A 189 4.24 6.53 19.25
C ASN A 189 4.92 6.23 17.91
N HIS A 190 6.24 6.37 17.94
CA HIS A 190 7.25 6.00 16.94
C HIS A 190 7.63 7.08 15.92
N GLY A 191 8.90 7.49 16.08
CA GLY A 191 9.65 8.29 15.13
C GLY A 191 9.60 7.71 13.73
N PHE A 192 9.73 8.64 12.78
CA PHE A 192 9.87 8.40 11.36
C PHE A 192 10.79 7.20 11.06
N LEU A 193 10.20 6.03 10.81
CA LEU A 193 10.85 4.96 10.06
C LEU A 193 10.46 5.16 8.60
N PHE A 194 10.99 6.23 8.01
CA PHE A 194 11.33 6.20 6.60
C PHE A 194 12.85 6.03 6.52
N PRO A 195 13.37 5.08 5.73
CA PRO A 195 14.74 5.25 5.24
C PRO A 195 14.79 6.64 4.58
N GLU A 196 15.70 7.50 5.07
CA GLU A 196 15.84 8.92 4.71
C GLU A 196 15.90 9.18 3.19
N GLU A 197 16.06 8.14 2.35
CA GLU A 197 16.08 8.23 0.89
C GLU A 197 14.72 8.54 0.22
N ARG A 198 13.60 8.66 0.95
CA ARG A 198 12.26 8.82 0.33
C ARG A 198 11.53 10.13 0.57
N GLU A 199 12.15 11.10 1.22
CA GLU A 199 11.58 12.45 1.28
C GLU A 199 11.96 13.26 0.03
N SER A 200 10.94 13.52 -0.79
CA SER A 200 10.92 14.36 -1.99
C SER A 200 11.54 13.83 -3.29
N ILE A 201 10.69 13.24 -4.12
CA ILE A 201 10.66 13.64 -5.54
C ILE A 201 9.36 14.39 -5.76
N SER A 202 9.33 15.67 -5.38
CA SER A 202 8.44 16.62 -6.02
C SER A 202 8.82 16.69 -7.51
N PRO A 203 7.87 16.87 -8.44
CA PRO A 203 8.22 17.11 -9.84
C PRO A 203 8.68 18.57 -10.00
N LEU A 204 9.87 18.89 -9.49
CA LEU A 204 10.70 19.97 -10.02
C LEU A 204 11.84 19.31 -10.82
N PRO A 205 12.31 19.95 -11.90
CA PRO A 205 12.47 19.33 -13.20
C PRO A 205 13.49 18.19 -13.17
N LYS A 206 13.11 17.06 -13.79
CA LYS A 206 13.93 15.87 -14.16
C LYS A 206 15.21 16.20 -14.99
N ARG A 207 15.61 17.46 -15.06
CA ARG A 207 16.81 17.97 -15.74
C ARG A 207 18.07 17.88 -14.88
N GLU A 208 18.01 18.03 -13.55
CA GLU A 208 19.24 18.17 -12.74
C GLU A 208 19.82 16.86 -12.19
N THR A 209 19.05 15.78 -12.04
CA THR A 209 19.56 14.51 -11.47
C THR A 209 20.15 13.52 -12.49
N ARG A 210 20.37 13.91 -13.75
CA ARG A 210 20.95 13.01 -14.78
C ARG A 210 22.44 12.70 -14.59
N GLY A 211 23.12 13.33 -13.63
CA GLY A 211 24.56 13.17 -13.37
C GLY A 211 24.93 12.42 -12.11
N TRP A 212 23.97 11.95 -11.30
CA TRP A 212 24.29 11.34 -10.01
C TRP A 212 24.55 9.83 -10.15
N LYS A 213 25.82 9.42 -10.00
CA LYS A 213 26.21 8.02 -9.81
C LYS A 213 26.31 7.75 -8.31
N PRO A 214 25.70 6.68 -7.76
CA PRO A 214 25.95 6.28 -6.39
C PRO A 214 27.38 5.76 -6.28
N ASN A 215 28.20 6.44 -5.47
CA ASN A 215 29.55 5.98 -5.15
C ASN A 215 29.47 4.65 -4.38
N ARG A 216 30.18 3.64 -4.91
CA ARG A 216 30.63 2.47 -4.15
C ARG A 216 31.56 2.97 -3.04
N THR A 217 31.09 3.04 -1.80
CA THR A 217 31.89 2.96 -0.54
C THR A 217 31.03 3.40 0.64
N VAL A 218 30.44 2.44 1.38
CA VAL A 218 30.24 2.53 2.83
C VAL A 218 30.27 1.08 3.37
N GLY A 219 31.45 0.47 3.31
CA GLY A 219 31.85 -0.52 4.30
C GLY A 219 32.64 0.23 5.36
N GLU A 220 32.47 -0.16 6.62
CA GLU A 220 33.12 0.37 7.83
C GLU A 220 32.55 1.67 8.40
N MET A 221 31.73 1.55 9.44
CA MET A 221 31.95 2.21 10.75
C MET A 221 30.81 1.85 11.72
N VAL A 222 30.96 0.73 12.44
CA VAL A 222 30.52 0.61 13.84
C VAL A 222 31.48 -0.37 14.54
N SER A 223 32.48 0.18 15.22
CA SER A 223 33.21 -0.48 16.31
C SER A 223 33.83 0.59 17.18
N ARG A 224 33.08 1.01 18.20
CA ARG A 224 33.53 1.23 19.56
C ARG A 224 32.40 0.83 20.50
#